data_AF-A0A4C1ZJP9-F1
#
_entry.id   AF-A0A4C1ZJP9-F1
#
_cell.length_a   1.000
_cell.length_b   1.000
_cell.length_c   1.000
_cell.angle_alpha   90.00
_cell.angle_beta   90.00
_cell.angle_gamma   90.00
#
_symmetry.space_group_name_H-M   'P 1'
#
loop_
_entity.id
_entity.type
_entity.pdbx_description
1 polymer ?
#
loop_
_entity_poly.entity_id
_entity_poly.type
_entity_poly.pdbx_seq_one_letter_code
_entity_poly.pdbx_strand_id
1 'polypeptide(L)'
;MVTICRLQLMERVHETESCTVTIQDGPDAGQTVKHLHCHIMPRKKGDFIESDLIYLELSKHDHLQASGHPGKPARALQEMEHEAQMLREILKDMLKQRE
;
A
#
# COMPACT_ATOMS: atom_id res chain seq x y z
N MET A 1 5.20 16.46 5.95
CA MET A 1 3.72 16.55 6.05
C MET A 1 2.99 15.67 5.04
N VAL A 2 3.36 15.64 3.74
CA VAL A 2 2.63 14.87 2.70
C VAL A 2 2.54 13.36 3.00
N THR A 3 3.63 12.74 3.46
CA THR A 3 3.63 11.31 3.82
C THR A 3 2.73 11.00 5.01
N ILE A 4 2.72 11.87 6.04
CA ILE A 4 1.89 11.69 7.24
C ILE A 4 0.40 11.78 6.90
N CYS A 5 -0.01 12.76 6.07
CA CYS A 5 -1.41 12.86 5.66
C CYS A 5 -1.89 11.64 4.87
N ARG A 6 -1.00 11.03 4.06
CA ARG A 6 -1.32 9.80 3.32
C ARG A 6 -1.44 8.59 4.24
N LEU A 7 -0.64 8.49 5.30
CA LEU A 7 -0.77 7.42 6.30
C LEU A 7 -2.10 7.50 7.03
N GLN A 8 -2.46 8.70 7.50
CA GLN A 8 -3.71 8.92 8.23
C GLN A 8 -4.95 8.70 7.34
N LEU A 9 -4.85 8.98 6.04
CA LEU A 9 -5.90 8.64 5.07
C LEU A 9 -6.09 7.13 4.99
N MET A 10 -5.01 6.38 4.83
CA MET A 10 -5.04 4.92 4.72
C MET A 10 -5.55 4.28 6.03
N GLU A 11 -5.12 4.80 7.18
CA GLU A 11 -5.62 4.40 8.49
C GLU A 11 -7.13 4.60 8.61
N ARG A 12 -7.63 5.79 8.23
CA ARG A 12 -9.06 6.12 8.27
C ARG A 12 -9.90 5.25 7.33
N VAL A 13 -9.45 5.05 6.09
CA VAL A 13 -10.21 4.32 5.05
C VAL A 13 -10.30 2.84 5.35
N HIS A 14 -9.26 2.26 5.96
CA HIS A 14 -9.20 0.83 6.24
C HIS A 14 -9.56 0.46 7.68
N GLU A 15 -9.95 1.45 8.51
CA GLU A 15 -10.24 1.28 9.94
C GLU A 15 -9.07 0.60 10.67
N THR A 16 -7.89 1.20 10.53
CA THR A 16 -6.64 0.72 11.13
C THR A 16 -5.95 1.84 11.89
N GLU A 17 -5.10 1.48 12.84
CA GLU A 17 -4.34 2.43 13.68
C GLU A 17 -2.85 2.41 13.35
N SER A 18 -2.44 1.64 12.33
CA SER A 18 -1.03 1.43 12.01
C SER A 18 -0.84 1.14 10.54
N CYS A 19 0.30 1.56 10.00
CA CYS A 19 0.73 1.26 8.64
C CYS A 19 2.18 0.76 8.65
N THR A 20 2.49 -0.17 7.74
CA THR A 20 3.86 -0.47 7.35
C THR A 20 4.22 0.39 6.13
N VAL A 21 5.34 1.11 6.19
CA VAL A 21 5.87 1.93 5.08
C VAL A 21 7.22 1.39 4.68
N THR A 22 7.41 1.08 3.38
CA THR A 22 8.66 0.53 2.87
C THR A 22 9.14 1.26 1.61
N ILE A 23 10.45 1.32 1.43
CA ILE A 23 11.13 1.80 0.22
C ILE A 23 12.15 0.73 -0.16
N GLN A 24 12.11 0.28 -1.41
CA GLN A 24 13.09 -0.64 -1.99
C GLN A 24 14.02 0.18 -2.91
N ASP A 25 15.14 0.65 -2.36
CA ASP A 25 16.10 1.46 -3.11
C ASP A 25 17.22 0.58 -3.69
N GLY A 26 17.13 0.30 -4.99
CA GLY A 26 18.06 -0.54 -5.73
C GLY A 26 17.61 -2.00 -5.89
N PRO A 27 18.23 -2.74 -6.83
CA PRO A 27 17.81 -4.09 -7.19
C PRO A 27 17.96 -5.09 -6.03
N ASP A 28 19.01 -4.97 -5.22
CA ASP A 28 19.26 -5.87 -4.08
C ASP A 28 18.27 -5.65 -2.92
N ALA A 29 17.59 -4.50 -2.89
CA ALA A 29 16.48 -4.23 -1.97
C ALA A 29 15.13 -4.78 -2.48
N GLY A 30 15.09 -5.41 -3.66
CA GLY A 30 13.89 -5.96 -4.28
C GLY A 30 13.18 -5.00 -5.23
N GLN A 31 13.80 -3.88 -5.63
CA GLN A 31 13.18 -2.90 -6.53
C GLN A 31 12.91 -3.49 -7.93
N THR A 32 11.64 -3.57 -8.31
CA THR A 32 11.22 -4.08 -9.62
C THR A 32 11.04 -2.99 -10.68
N VAL A 33 10.55 -1.81 -10.27
CA VAL A 33 10.39 -0.64 -11.12
C VAL A 33 11.48 0.38 -10.80
N LYS A 34 12.27 0.79 -11.81
CA LYS A 34 13.36 1.78 -11.69
C LYS A 34 12.86 3.22 -11.53
N HIS A 35 12.01 3.42 -10.53
CA HIS A 35 11.47 4.70 -10.10
C HIS A 35 11.34 4.68 -8.58
N LEU A 36 11.70 5.77 -7.90
CA LEU A 36 11.54 5.84 -6.45
C LEU A 36 10.05 5.79 -6.10
N HIS A 37 9.65 4.74 -5.39
CA HIS A 37 8.29 4.59 -4.86
C HIS A 37 8.36 4.01 -3.45
N CYS A 38 7.28 4.21 -2.71
CA CYS A 38 7.10 3.64 -1.39
C CYS A 38 5.80 2.85 -1.35
N HIS A 39 5.77 1.75 -0.62
CA HIS A 39 4.53 1.05 -0.30
C HIS A 39 3.98 1.57 1.02
N ILE A 40 2.68 1.82 1.07
CA ILE A 40 1.94 2.12 2.30
C ILE A 40 0.92 0.99 2.47
N MET A 41 1.07 0.22 3.53
CA MET A 41 0.26 -0.97 3.79
C MET A 41 -0.42 -0.85 5.17
N PRO A 42 -1.74 -0.57 5.21
CA PRO A 42 -2.52 -0.57 6.45
C PRO A 42 -2.41 -1.91 7.19
N ARG A 43 -2.28 -1.86 8.51
CA ARG A 43 -2.06 -3.02 9.37
C ARG A 43 -3.22 -3.23 10.32
N LYS A 44 -3.65 -4.48 10.48
CA LYS A 44 -4.65 -4.90 11.48
C LYS A 44 -4.00 -5.88 12.46
N LYS A 45 -4.43 -5.85 13.71
CA LYS A 45 -3.96 -6.84 14.70
C LYS A 45 -4.29 -8.25 14.20
N GLY A 46 -3.27 -9.10 14.04
CA GLY A 46 -3.42 -10.46 13.56
C GLY A 46 -3.60 -10.59 12.04
N ASP A 47 -3.26 -9.56 11.26
CA ASP A 47 -3.24 -9.65 9.78
C ASP A 47 -2.18 -10.64 9.26
N PHE A 48 -1.08 -10.79 9.99
CA PHE A 48 -0.07 -11.83 9.81
C PHE A 48 0.19 -12.54 11.14
N ILE A 49 0.56 -13.83 11.05
CA ILE A 49 0.99 -14.63 12.21
C ILE A 49 2.29 -14.05 12.79
N GLU A 50 3.23 -13.67 11.92
CA GLU A 50 4.47 -12.98 12.24
C GLU A 50 4.55 -11.70 11.41
N SER A 51 4.93 -10.58 12.02
CA SER A 51 4.90 -9.27 11.34
C SER A 51 5.81 -9.23 10.10
N ASP A 52 6.92 -9.97 10.10
CA ASP A 52 7.91 -9.94 9.01
C ASP A 52 7.46 -10.71 7.76
N LEU A 53 6.40 -11.52 7.85
CA LEU A 53 5.81 -12.20 6.68
C LEU A 53 5.28 -11.21 5.63
N ILE A 54 5.01 -9.97 6.03
CA ILE A 54 4.61 -8.91 5.10
C ILE A 54 5.68 -8.64 4.03
N TYR A 55 6.98 -8.76 4.35
CA TYR A 55 8.06 -8.53 3.39
C TYR A 55 8.15 -9.65 2.36
N LEU A 56 7.90 -10.90 2.79
CA LEU A 56 7.82 -12.04 1.89
C LEU A 56 6.62 -11.90 0.95
N GLU A 57 5.46 -11.50 1.48
CA GLU A 57 4.26 -11.31 0.66
C GLU A 57 4.38 -10.13 -0.31
N LEU A 58 5.00 -9.03 0.12
CA LEU A 58 5.33 -7.88 -0.72
C LEU A 58 6.25 -8.30 -1.88
N SER A 59 7.32 -9.04 -1.58
CA SER A 59 8.24 -9.54 -2.62
C SER A 59 7.52 -10.42 -3.65
N LYS A 60 6.61 -11.31 -3.23
CA LYS A 60 5.80 -12.12 -4.17
C LYS A 60 4.88 -11.26 -5.04
N HIS A 61 4.27 -10.22 -4.46
CA HIS A 61 3.42 -9.28 -5.19
C HIS A 61 4.20 -8.51 -6.26
N ASP A 62 5.43 -8.09 -5.97
CA ASP A 62 6.22 -7.31 -6.92
C ASP A 62 6.79 -8.19 -8.06
N HIS A 63 7.04 -9.48 -7.78
CA HIS A 63 7.68 -10.43 -8.69
C HIS A 63 6.70 -11.44 -9.32
N LEU A 64 5.42 -11.07 -9.54
CA LEU A 64 4.32 -11.93 -10.04
C LEU A 64 4.65 -12.82 -11.27
N GLN A 65 5.72 -12.52 -12.03
CA GLN A 65 6.16 -13.34 -13.17
C GLN A 65 7.20 -14.43 -12.84
N ALA A 66 7.86 -14.41 -11.68
CA ALA A 66 9.00 -15.28 -11.39
C ALA A 66 8.65 -16.63 -10.73
N SER A 67 7.49 -16.74 -10.07
CA SER A 67 7.28 -17.82 -9.08
C SER A 67 6.24 -18.88 -9.43
N GLY A 68 5.62 -18.88 -10.61
CA GLY A 68 4.65 -19.91 -11.02
C GLY A 68 3.43 -20.08 -10.10
N HIS A 69 3.27 -19.19 -9.12
CA HIS A 69 2.12 -19.14 -8.23
C HIS A 69 0.97 -18.43 -8.95
N PRO A 70 -0.29 -18.88 -8.78
CA PRO A 70 -1.45 -18.12 -9.23
C PRO A 70 -1.52 -16.85 -8.37
N GLY A 71 -0.80 -15.81 -8.80
CA GLY A 71 -0.90 -14.50 -8.21
C GLY A 71 -2.36 -14.06 -8.22
N LYS A 72 -2.73 -13.19 -7.26
CA LYS A 72 -4.05 -12.57 -7.30
C LYS A 72 -4.27 -11.96 -8.69
N PRO A 73 -5.44 -12.18 -9.33
CA PRO A 73 -5.69 -11.61 -10.64
C PRO A 73 -5.54 -10.09 -10.57
N ALA A 74 -5.09 -9.50 -11.67
CA ALA A 74 -5.07 -8.05 -11.80
C ALA A 74 -6.49 -7.51 -11.53
N ARG A 75 -6.58 -6.48 -10.68
CA ARG A 75 -7.85 -5.81 -10.39
C ARG A 75 -8.40 -5.14 -11.64
N ALA A 76 -9.72 -5.01 -11.73
CA ALA A 76 -10.32 -4.31 -12.86
C ALA A 76 -9.99 -2.81 -12.80
N LEU A 77 -9.75 -2.19 -13.96
CA LEU A 77 -9.41 -0.76 -14.05
C LEU A 77 -10.48 0.12 -13.39
N GLN A 78 -11.75 -0.24 -13.58
CA GLN A 78 -12.88 0.48 -13.00
C GLN A 78 -12.88 0.46 -11.47
N GLU A 79 -12.49 -0.66 -10.85
CA GLU A 79 -12.38 -0.76 -9.39
C GLU A 79 -11.27 0.15 -8.86
N MET A 80 -10.11 0.15 -9.54
CA MET A 80 -8.97 1.00 -9.19
C MET A 80 -9.30 2.50 -9.34
N GLU A 81 -10.02 2.87 -10.41
CA GLU A 81 -10.46 4.25 -10.65
C GLU A 81 -11.45 4.71 -9.57
N HIS A 82 -12.42 3.85 -9.22
CA HIS A 82 -13.40 4.15 -8.19
C HIS A 82 -12.74 4.33 -6.82
N GLU A 83 -11.82 3.44 -6.44
CA GLU A 83 -11.01 3.55 -5.23
C GLU A 83 -10.21 4.86 -5.21
N ALA A 84 -9.50 5.18 -6.30
CA ALA A 84 -8.70 6.40 -6.39
C ALA A 84 -9.55 7.68 -6.25
N GLN A 85 -10.77 7.69 -6.82
CA GLN A 85 -11.68 8.82 -6.70
C GLN A 85 -12.22 8.97 -5.27
N MET A 86 -12.61 7.87 -4.63
CA MET A 86 -13.04 7.86 -3.22
C MET A 86 -11.93 8.39 -2.29
N LEU A 87 -10.71 7.89 -2.42
CA LEU A 87 -9.55 8.33 -1.64
C LEU A 87 -9.28 9.82 -1.79
N ARG A 88 -9.45 10.36 -3.01
CA ARG A 88 -9.26 11.78 -3.30
C ARG A 88 -10.28 12.66 -2.58
N GLU A 89 -11.55 12.27 -2.56
CA GLU A 89 -12.58 13.06 -1.86
C GLU A 89 -12.39 13.01 -0.34
N ILE A 90 -12.11 11.83 0.22
CA ILE A 90 -11.83 11.70 1.67
C ILE A 90 -10.61 12.55 2.05
N LEU A 91 -9.56 12.56 1.23
CA LEU A 91 -8.38 13.38 1.48
C LEU A 91 -8.71 14.88 1.46
N LYS A 92 -9.52 15.35 0.51
CA LYS A 92 -9.96 16.76 0.48
C LYS A 92 -10.71 17.14 1.76
N ASP A 93 -11.61 16.29 2.22
CA ASP A 93 -12.38 16.55 3.43
C ASP A 93 -11.50 16.54 4.69
N MET A 94 -10.54 15.61 4.76
CA MET A 94 -9.54 15.58 5.83
C MET A 94 -8.67 16.84 5.87
N LEU A 95 -8.33 17.41 4.72
CA LEU A 95 -7.52 18.63 4.64
C LEU A 95 -8.32 19.87 5.06
N LYS A 96 -9.59 20.00 4.64
CA LYS A 96 -10.48 21.08 5.08
C LYS A 96 -10.71 21.10 6.59
N GLN A 97 -10.74 19.92 7.23
CA GLN A 97 -10.90 19.80 8.68
C GLN A 97 -9.66 20.24 9.49
N ARG A 98 -8.54 20.52 8.82
CA ARG A 98 -7.28 20.96 9.45
C ARG A 98 -7.00 22.46 9.30
N GLU A 99 -7.82 23.15 8.52
CA GLU A 99 -7.82 24.61 8.36
C GLU A 99 -8.71 25.26 9.43
#